data_AF-W2FTD5-F1
#
_entry.id   AF-W2FTD5-F1
#
_cell.length_a   1.000
_cell.length_b   1.000
_cell.length_c   1.000
_cell.angle_alpha   90.00
_cell.angle_beta   90.00
_cell.angle_gamma   90.00
#
_symmetry.space_group_name_H-M   'P 1'
#
loop_
_entity.id
_entity.type
_entity.pdbx_description
1 polymer ?
#
loop_
_entity_poly.entity_id
_entity_poly.type
_entity_poly.pdbx_seq_one_letter_code
_entity_poly.pdbx_strand_id
1 'polypeptide(L)'
;MGTVAIIHGLYLVWMISWSFKKRQLVFAIYNVFRLPSFLLRFLPARKGSRSVHPKGISNDVYRAFFTRDGLLGVDGPYFDMILFIREVVETALQTHQAYRMSLLLPRIAINRLQKWYEDEWVVQALSEFQMILVTSWRDLFTRLIFAVSLFGDMDNMKMAMRAKRAKRTSITTGKSRGNRATMIAPYSGNGPNANLVQKNRAKDLLFKVSQFVFFVWGITILTLHLYAESIQQYPQCWMKVRPWFTGQPSCSLLVLDCHEKHLRGTKREVTEQWIGFDPESVTRTVVRHCPALELPEVLTAFSRLNAIKMYNTTIASWDSNAALTQTNQTSLMTLFLIRVNFSLGELPAGLQSPDFPQSLGDIEICITNLRSFPDDIDMKWPRFGSIYIEASQLHEVPASLVRLAPFDLSLSMNPISVLPPQLFEEESVAYLSFGGTLITQLPENVTKLSSSLGDLNLSYNNLSFLWSWIDPIIDHEPNTPLSLAGTPYCRDLERIFTGEQTNFLSIPPLSQNNAEMSIFADASVGNWATLKKSVSCAEQDRTWYPIDFEDQYSSIRIVDG
;
A
#
# COMPACT_ATOMS: atom_id res chain seq x y z
N MET A 1 2.88 16.71 -6.81
CA MET A 1 1.81 16.58 -7.81
C MET A 1 1.50 17.85 -8.61
N GLY A 2 1.67 19.08 -8.09
CA GLY A 2 1.34 20.30 -8.84
C GLY A 2 2.35 20.75 -9.90
N THR A 3 3.65 20.57 -9.68
CA THR A 3 4.69 21.20 -10.52
C THR A 3 4.80 20.60 -11.92
N VAL A 4 4.74 19.27 -12.05
CA VAL A 4 4.89 18.58 -13.34
C VAL A 4 3.66 18.77 -14.23
N ALA A 5 2.45 18.68 -13.66
CA ALA A 5 1.21 18.92 -14.40
C ALA A 5 1.09 20.39 -14.88
N ILE A 6 1.50 21.36 -14.07
CA ILE A 6 1.55 22.77 -14.47
C ILE A 6 2.58 22.97 -15.60
N ILE A 7 3.76 22.35 -15.52
CA ILE A 7 4.77 22.44 -16.58
C ILE A 7 4.24 21.84 -17.89
N HIS A 8 3.60 20.66 -17.86
CA HIS A 8 3.01 20.05 -19.06
C HIS A 8 1.86 20.87 -19.63
N GLY A 9 0.98 21.41 -18.77
CA GLY A 9 -0.13 22.28 -19.18
C GLY A 9 0.36 23.57 -19.83
N LEU A 10 1.35 24.25 -19.24
CA LEU A 10 1.97 25.45 -19.82
C LEU A 10 2.64 25.15 -21.17
N TYR A 11 3.26 23.98 -21.31
CA TYR A 11 3.87 23.54 -22.57
C TYR A 11 2.83 23.34 -23.69
N LEU A 12 1.69 22.74 -23.35
CA LEU A 12 0.58 22.46 -24.27
C LEU A 12 -0.07 23.77 -24.76
N VAL A 13 -0.37 24.69 -23.85
CA VAL A 13 -0.93 26.01 -24.18
C VAL A 13 0.04 26.83 -25.05
N TRP A 14 1.34 26.74 -24.78
CA TRP A 14 2.36 27.41 -25.58
C TRP A 14 2.46 26.84 -27.01
N MET A 15 2.46 25.51 -27.16
CA MET A 15 2.49 24.84 -28.46
C MET A 15 1.26 25.20 -29.31
N ILE A 16 0.06 25.22 -28.70
CA ILE A 16 -1.18 25.60 -29.38
C ILE A 16 -1.12 27.06 -29.82
N SER A 17 -0.72 27.97 -28.93
CA SER A 17 -0.66 29.41 -29.22
C SER A 17 0.32 29.73 -30.35
N TRP A 18 1.50 29.08 -30.36
CA TRP A 18 2.47 29.26 -31.44
C TRP A 18 2.05 28.59 -32.75
N SER A 19 1.31 27.50 -32.68
CA SER A 19 0.76 26.83 -33.86
C SER A 19 -0.27 27.69 -34.58
N PHE A 20 -1.14 28.37 -33.83
CA PHE A 20 -2.07 29.36 -34.37
C PHE A 20 -1.34 30.56 -34.97
N LYS A 21 -0.36 31.12 -34.25
CA LYS A 21 0.40 32.30 -34.71
C LYS A 21 1.20 32.02 -36.00
N LYS A 22 1.71 30.81 -36.19
CA LYS A 22 2.49 30.41 -37.37
C LYS A 22 1.68 29.74 -38.48
N ARG A 23 0.38 29.49 -38.24
CA ARG A 23 -0.50 28.68 -39.10
C ARG A 23 0.10 27.31 -39.47
N GLN A 24 0.94 26.75 -38.60
CA GLN A 24 1.66 25.49 -38.76
C GLN A 24 1.95 24.92 -37.37
N LEU A 25 1.85 23.60 -37.18
CA LEU A 25 2.04 22.94 -35.87
C LEU A 25 3.48 23.09 -35.34
N VAL A 26 3.64 23.55 -34.10
CA VAL A 26 4.93 23.82 -33.42
C VAL A 26 5.09 22.95 -32.18
N PHE A 27 6.16 22.14 -32.11
CA PHE A 27 6.35 21.11 -31.07
C PHE A 27 7.64 21.21 -30.20
N ALA A 28 8.55 22.18 -30.38
CA ALA A 28 9.77 22.29 -29.52
C ALA A 28 10.46 23.69 -29.46
N ILE A 29 11.19 23.94 -28.35
CA ILE A 29 11.72 25.24 -27.87
C ILE A 29 12.95 25.83 -28.62
N TYR A 30 13.73 25.06 -29.38
CA TYR A 30 15.08 25.51 -29.78
C TYR A 30 15.20 26.41 -31.03
N ASN A 31 14.11 26.80 -31.68
CA ASN A 31 14.19 27.71 -32.84
C ASN A 31 14.41 29.19 -32.47
N VAL A 32 14.67 29.51 -31.20
CA VAL A 32 14.87 30.89 -30.73
C VAL A 32 16.36 31.28 -30.65
N PHE A 33 17.30 30.34 -30.55
CA PHE A 33 18.74 30.63 -30.51
C PHE A 33 19.52 29.88 -31.59
N ARG A 34 20.27 30.61 -32.42
CA ARG A 34 21.21 30.05 -33.42
C ARG A 34 22.49 29.61 -32.74
N LEU A 35 22.89 28.34 -32.93
CA LEU A 35 24.23 27.87 -32.60
C LEU A 35 25.28 28.30 -33.67
N PRO A 36 26.55 28.51 -33.30
CA PRO A 36 27.62 28.95 -34.22
C PRO A 36 27.99 27.89 -35.27
N SER A 37 28.28 28.35 -36.48
CA SER A 37 28.46 27.59 -37.72
C SER A 37 29.74 26.75 -37.84
N PHE A 38 30.60 26.70 -36.81
CA PHE A 38 31.89 26.00 -36.85
C PHE A 38 31.77 24.46 -36.71
N LEU A 39 30.75 23.95 -36.01
CA LEU A 39 30.59 22.52 -35.70
C LEU A 39 29.99 21.65 -36.82
N LEU A 40 29.66 22.24 -37.98
CA LEU A 40 28.98 21.55 -39.10
C LEU A 40 29.92 20.98 -40.18
N ARG A 41 31.24 21.01 -39.96
CA ARG A 41 32.26 20.63 -40.97
C ARG A 41 32.69 19.16 -40.98
N PHE A 42 32.16 18.31 -40.10
CA PHE A 42 32.70 16.95 -39.89
C PHE A 42 31.78 15.76 -40.21
N LEU A 43 30.73 15.91 -41.04
CA LEU A 43 29.90 14.76 -41.43
C LEU A 43 29.77 14.57 -42.96
N PRO A 44 30.05 13.37 -43.50
CA PRO A 44 29.96 13.10 -44.94
C PRO A 44 28.50 12.95 -45.41
N ALA A 45 28.22 13.48 -46.61
CA ALA A 45 26.92 13.36 -47.29
C ALA A 45 26.73 11.99 -47.95
N ARG A 46 25.59 11.33 -47.70
CA ARG A 46 25.24 10.03 -48.32
C ARG A 46 24.09 10.19 -49.33
N LYS A 47 24.33 9.74 -50.57
CA LYS A 47 23.40 9.76 -51.71
C LYS A 47 22.23 8.78 -51.51
N GLY A 48 21.02 9.22 -51.89
CA GLY A 48 19.78 8.45 -51.82
C GLY A 48 19.68 7.36 -52.89
N SER A 49 19.03 6.25 -52.54
CA SER A 49 18.72 5.13 -53.43
C SER A 49 17.20 4.99 -53.57
N ARG A 50 16.72 4.85 -54.82
CA ARG A 50 15.33 4.56 -55.20
C ARG A 50 15.10 3.04 -55.13
N SER A 51 13.94 2.62 -54.62
CA SER A 51 13.56 1.20 -54.53
C SER A 51 12.76 0.75 -55.77
N VAL A 52 12.96 -0.51 -56.17
CA VAL A 52 12.24 -1.23 -57.23
C VAL A 52 11.55 -2.46 -56.61
N HIS A 53 10.33 -2.76 -57.08
CA HIS A 53 9.36 -3.73 -56.55
C HIS A 53 9.54 -5.18 -57.03
N PRO A 54 8.91 -6.14 -56.30
CA PRO A 54 7.99 -7.12 -56.94
C PRO A 54 6.62 -7.22 -56.23
N LYS A 55 5.64 -7.85 -56.91
CA LYS A 55 4.16 -7.82 -56.70
C LYS A 55 3.60 -9.10 -56.03
N GLY A 56 2.49 -8.95 -55.29
CA GLY A 56 1.60 -10.01 -54.80
C GLY A 56 0.45 -9.45 -53.95
N ILE A 57 -0.77 -9.97 -54.03
CA ILE A 57 -2.01 -9.31 -53.53
C ILE A 57 -2.08 -9.18 -51.99
N SER A 58 -1.53 -10.14 -51.22
CA SER A 58 -1.35 -10.02 -49.76
C SER A 58 -0.38 -8.89 -49.37
N ASN A 59 0.55 -8.56 -50.28
CA ASN A 59 1.53 -7.51 -50.12
C ASN A 59 0.92 -6.12 -50.34
N ASP A 60 -0.25 -6.01 -50.96
CA ASP A 60 -0.87 -4.71 -51.32
C ASP A 60 -1.59 -4.07 -50.14
N VAL A 61 -2.32 -4.85 -49.32
CA VAL A 61 -2.90 -4.36 -48.05
C VAL A 61 -1.80 -4.04 -47.04
N TYR A 62 -0.81 -4.92 -46.91
CA TYR A 62 0.36 -4.67 -46.08
C TYR A 62 1.15 -3.43 -46.56
N ARG A 63 1.30 -3.23 -47.87
CA ARG A 63 1.86 -2.00 -48.46
C ARG A 63 1.07 -0.77 -48.13
N ALA A 64 -0.25 -0.82 -48.34
CA ALA A 64 -1.13 0.32 -48.16
C ALA A 64 -1.10 0.85 -46.73
N PHE A 65 -0.95 -0.02 -45.73
CA PHE A 65 -0.96 0.38 -44.33
C PHE A 65 0.44 0.46 -43.69
N PHE A 66 1.30 -0.53 -43.85
CA PHE A 66 2.47 -0.74 -42.97
C PHE A 66 3.84 -0.51 -43.63
N THR A 67 3.92 -0.19 -44.92
CA THR A 67 5.20 0.20 -45.52
C THR A 67 5.59 1.63 -45.18
N ARG A 68 6.86 2.00 -45.40
CA ARG A 68 7.40 3.33 -45.06
C ARG A 68 6.55 4.48 -45.60
N ASP A 69 5.99 4.31 -46.80
CA ASP A 69 5.15 5.31 -47.49
C ASP A 69 3.63 5.01 -47.36
N GLY A 70 3.26 3.94 -46.62
CA GLY A 70 1.88 3.54 -46.37
C GLY A 70 1.20 4.42 -45.31
N LEU A 71 -0.11 4.20 -45.09
CA LEU A 71 -0.95 5.03 -44.23
C LEU A 71 -0.41 5.19 -42.80
N LEU A 72 0.16 4.11 -42.24
CA LEU A 72 0.76 4.04 -40.89
C LEU A 72 2.31 4.06 -40.95
N GLY A 73 2.89 4.35 -42.11
CA GLY A 73 4.32 4.40 -42.34
C GLY A 73 4.99 5.70 -41.88
N VAL A 74 6.30 5.65 -41.60
CA VAL A 74 7.09 6.79 -41.10
C VAL A 74 7.16 7.98 -42.08
N ASP A 75 7.04 7.71 -43.38
CA ASP A 75 6.98 8.70 -44.46
C ASP A 75 5.54 8.85 -45.01
N GLY A 76 4.55 8.21 -44.39
CA GLY A 76 3.14 8.30 -44.78
C GLY A 76 2.55 9.71 -44.60
N PRO A 77 1.49 10.06 -45.35
CA PRO A 77 0.89 11.40 -45.32
C PRO A 77 0.27 11.77 -43.96
N TYR A 78 -0.07 10.78 -43.14
CA TYR A 78 -0.71 10.94 -41.83
C TYR A 78 0.22 10.63 -40.66
N PHE A 79 1.51 10.38 -40.89
CA PHE A 79 2.45 9.98 -39.83
C PHE A 79 2.44 10.95 -38.64
N ASP A 80 2.54 12.25 -38.92
CA ASP A 80 2.58 13.29 -37.89
C ASP A 80 1.25 13.33 -37.10
N MET A 81 0.12 13.04 -37.75
CA MET A 81 -1.21 12.99 -37.13
C MET A 81 -1.40 11.72 -36.28
N ILE A 82 -0.95 10.56 -36.78
CA ILE A 82 -1.03 9.28 -36.06
C ILE A 82 -0.14 9.32 -34.82
N LEU A 83 1.07 9.87 -34.94
CA LEU A 83 1.98 10.05 -33.82
C LEU A 83 1.39 11.01 -32.78
N PHE A 84 0.79 12.12 -33.23
CA PHE A 84 0.09 13.05 -32.34
C PHE A 84 -1.09 12.36 -31.61
N ILE A 85 -1.91 11.58 -32.31
CA ILE A 85 -3.01 10.83 -31.70
C ILE A 85 -2.48 9.82 -30.69
N ARG A 86 -1.43 9.08 -31.02
CA ARG A 86 -0.79 8.13 -30.10
C ARG A 86 -0.31 8.84 -28.82
N GLU A 87 0.44 9.92 -28.95
CA GLU A 87 0.94 10.69 -27.80
C GLU A 87 -0.19 11.26 -26.95
N VAL A 88 -1.25 11.76 -27.57
CA VAL A 88 -2.45 12.24 -26.85
C VAL A 88 -3.12 11.11 -26.10
N VAL A 89 -3.31 9.94 -26.73
CA VAL A 89 -3.95 8.78 -26.09
C VAL A 89 -3.07 8.24 -24.96
N GLU A 90 -1.75 8.10 -25.18
CA GLU A 90 -0.79 7.64 -24.17
C GLU A 90 -0.73 8.60 -22.98
N THR A 91 -0.61 9.90 -23.25
CA THR A 91 -0.62 10.94 -22.20
C THR A 91 -1.95 10.98 -21.46
N ALA A 92 -3.09 10.84 -22.16
CA ALA A 92 -4.41 10.84 -21.54
C ALA A 92 -4.62 9.60 -20.64
N LEU A 93 -4.21 8.41 -21.11
CA LEU A 93 -4.29 7.18 -20.32
C LEU A 93 -3.36 7.23 -19.10
N GLN A 94 -2.11 7.69 -19.27
CA GLN A 94 -1.18 7.88 -18.15
C GLN A 94 -1.68 8.94 -17.16
N THR A 95 -2.25 10.05 -17.65
CA THR A 95 -2.86 11.09 -16.81
C THR A 95 -4.09 10.57 -16.08
N HIS A 96 -4.92 9.75 -16.74
CA HIS A 96 -6.09 9.14 -16.12
C HIS A 96 -5.69 8.12 -15.04
N GLN A 97 -4.67 7.29 -15.28
CA GLN A 97 -4.10 6.40 -14.27
C GLN A 97 -3.55 7.21 -13.09
N ALA A 98 -2.74 8.24 -13.32
CA ALA A 98 -2.20 9.09 -12.27
C ALA A 98 -3.29 9.87 -11.50
N TYR A 99 -4.35 10.29 -12.17
CA TYR A 99 -5.51 10.94 -11.55
C TYR A 99 -6.31 9.96 -10.69
N ARG A 100 -6.60 8.75 -11.20
CA ARG A 100 -7.24 7.68 -10.43
C ARG A 100 -6.42 7.33 -9.18
N MET A 101 -5.11 7.16 -9.34
CA MET A 101 -4.19 6.91 -8.22
C MET A 101 -4.16 8.08 -7.23
N SER A 102 -4.23 9.34 -7.69
CA SER A 102 -4.24 10.50 -6.78
C SER A 102 -5.58 10.75 -6.09
N LEU A 103 -6.70 10.35 -6.70
CA LEU A 103 -8.03 10.34 -6.07
C LEU A 103 -8.17 9.21 -5.03
N LEU A 104 -7.58 8.04 -5.30
CA LEU A 104 -7.62 6.86 -4.44
C LEU A 104 -6.55 6.89 -3.33
N LEU A 105 -5.64 7.86 -3.39
CA LEU A 105 -4.77 8.29 -2.28
C LEU A 105 -5.28 9.59 -1.63
N PRO A 106 -6.49 9.65 -1.05
CA PRO A 106 -6.86 10.84 -0.29
C PRO A 106 -5.91 10.97 0.90
N ARG A 107 -5.23 12.13 1.02
CA ARG A 107 -4.40 12.49 2.20
C ARG A 107 -5.15 12.25 3.52
N ILE A 108 -6.48 12.37 3.49
CA ILE A 108 -7.37 12.15 4.61
C ILE A 108 -7.39 10.67 5.05
N ALA A 109 -7.27 9.69 4.15
CA ALA A 109 -7.33 8.27 4.52
C ALA A 109 -5.97 7.72 5.01
N ILE A 110 -4.85 8.21 4.47
CA ILE A 110 -3.52 7.86 4.99
C ILE A 110 -3.32 8.45 6.39
N ASN A 111 -3.78 9.69 6.61
CA ASN A 111 -3.61 10.40 7.87
C ASN A 111 -4.68 10.09 8.93
N ARG A 112 -5.76 9.38 8.57
CA ARG A 112 -6.82 9.01 9.52
C ARG A 112 -6.65 7.54 9.90
N LEU A 113 -6.09 7.31 11.08
CA LEU A 113 -5.80 5.99 11.64
C LEU A 113 -6.98 5.01 11.52
N GLN A 114 -8.22 5.47 11.74
CA GLN A 114 -9.44 4.64 11.60
C GLN A 114 -9.61 3.98 10.22
N LYS A 115 -9.16 4.61 9.12
CA LYS A 115 -9.29 4.03 7.78
C LYS A 115 -8.47 2.74 7.62
N TRP A 116 -7.41 2.55 8.40
CA TRP A 116 -6.61 1.32 8.37
C TRP A 116 -7.33 0.11 9.00
N TYR A 117 -8.46 0.31 9.67
CA TYR A 117 -9.32 -0.77 10.16
C TYR A 117 -10.40 -1.20 9.13
N GLU A 118 -10.60 -0.38 8.09
CA GLU A 118 -11.55 -0.63 7.01
C GLU A 118 -10.99 -1.66 6.01
N ASP A 119 -11.70 -2.79 5.85
CA ASP A 119 -11.21 -3.95 5.11
C ASP A 119 -10.96 -3.65 3.63
N GLU A 120 -11.89 -2.94 2.98
CA GLU A 120 -11.80 -2.55 1.57
C GLU A 120 -10.63 -1.60 1.33
N TRP A 121 -10.51 -0.56 2.16
CA TRP A 121 -9.44 0.44 2.05
C TRP A 121 -8.05 -0.21 2.13
N VAL A 122 -7.82 -1.08 3.12
CA VAL A 122 -6.51 -1.69 3.31
C VAL A 122 -6.10 -2.54 2.12
N VAL A 123 -7.00 -3.41 1.64
CA VAL A 123 -6.64 -4.30 0.53
C VAL A 123 -6.50 -3.51 -0.78
N GLN A 124 -7.25 -2.42 -0.96
CA GLN A 124 -7.08 -1.51 -2.09
C GLN A 124 -5.74 -0.77 -2.00
N ALA A 125 -5.39 -0.24 -0.82
CA ALA A 125 -4.11 0.41 -0.57
C ALA A 125 -2.94 -0.55 -0.81
N LEU A 126 -3.00 -1.78 -0.29
CA LEU A 126 -1.99 -2.81 -0.51
C LEU A 126 -1.81 -3.15 -1.99
N SER A 127 -2.88 -3.14 -2.79
CA SER A 127 -2.81 -3.41 -4.23
C SER A 127 -2.29 -2.21 -5.02
N GLU A 128 -2.79 -1.01 -4.73
CA GLU A 128 -2.44 0.21 -5.47
C GLU A 128 -1.07 0.76 -5.11
N PHE A 129 -0.61 0.58 -3.86
CA PHE A 129 0.70 1.05 -3.44
C PHE A 129 1.81 0.30 -4.18
N GLN A 130 1.57 -0.93 -4.65
CA GLN A 130 2.53 -1.63 -5.51
C GLN A 130 2.72 -0.95 -6.87
N MET A 131 1.75 -0.17 -7.35
CA MET A 131 1.90 0.63 -8.57
C MET A 131 2.73 1.89 -8.34
N ILE A 132 2.90 2.34 -7.09
CA ILE A 132 3.59 3.59 -6.74
C ILE A 132 4.98 3.31 -6.18
N LEU A 133 5.03 2.38 -5.24
CA LEU A 133 6.23 1.94 -4.56
C LEU A 133 6.90 0.85 -5.37
N VAL A 134 8.22 0.91 -5.40
CA VAL A 134 9.03 -0.15 -5.98
C VAL A 134 9.02 -1.30 -4.99
N THR A 135 8.34 -2.39 -5.35
CA THR A 135 8.12 -3.53 -4.45
C THR A 135 9.19 -4.60 -4.57
N SER A 136 9.97 -4.58 -5.65
CA SER A 136 11.06 -5.52 -5.88
C SER A 136 12.11 -4.95 -6.83
N TRP A 137 13.31 -5.54 -6.84
CA TRP A 137 14.35 -5.23 -7.82
C TRP A 137 13.91 -5.48 -9.26
N ARG A 138 13.06 -6.49 -9.48
CA ARG A 138 12.49 -6.77 -10.80
C ARG A 138 11.55 -5.66 -11.23
N ASP A 139 10.66 -5.23 -10.35
CA ASP A 139 9.75 -4.11 -10.59
C ASP A 139 10.54 -2.83 -10.92
N LEU A 140 11.54 -2.49 -10.09
CA LEU A 140 12.45 -1.36 -10.34
C LEU A 140 13.06 -1.41 -11.75
N PHE A 141 13.62 -2.57 -12.10
CA PHE A 141 14.29 -2.76 -13.37
C PHE A 141 13.33 -2.63 -14.56
N THR A 142 12.13 -3.19 -14.47
CA THR A 142 11.11 -3.07 -15.54
C THR A 142 10.66 -1.62 -15.74
N ARG A 143 10.49 -0.85 -14.66
CA ARG A 143 10.15 0.58 -14.72
C ARG A 143 11.30 1.40 -15.30
N LEU A 144 12.54 1.07 -14.93
CA LEU A 144 13.74 1.73 -15.44
C LEU A 144 13.92 1.50 -16.95
N ILE A 145 13.72 0.27 -17.43
CA ILE A 145 13.79 -0.04 -18.87
C ILE A 145 12.78 0.80 -19.64
N PHE A 146 11.53 0.86 -19.17
CA PHE A 146 10.50 1.66 -19.83
C PHE A 146 10.90 3.14 -19.90
N ALA A 147 11.35 3.71 -18.77
CA ALA A 147 11.79 5.10 -18.72
C ALA A 147 12.97 5.36 -19.68
N VAL A 148 14.00 4.50 -19.66
CA VAL A 148 15.18 4.64 -20.54
C VAL A 148 14.81 4.46 -22.02
N SER A 149 13.90 3.54 -22.34
CA SER A 149 13.38 3.33 -23.70
C SER A 149 12.65 4.58 -24.19
N LEU A 150 11.79 5.17 -23.36
CA LEU A 150 11.06 6.40 -23.70
C LEU A 150 12.03 7.56 -23.98
N PHE A 151 13.05 7.75 -23.13
CA PHE A 151 14.09 8.76 -23.35
C PHE A 151 14.90 8.51 -24.63
N GLY A 152 15.20 7.24 -24.95
CA GLY A 152 15.90 6.85 -26.17
C GLY A 152 15.08 7.10 -27.44
N ASP A 153 13.78 6.80 -27.40
CA ASP A 153 12.86 7.01 -28.52
C ASP A 153 12.62 8.50 -28.81
N MET A 154 12.57 9.34 -27.77
CA MET A 154 12.56 10.79 -27.92
C MET A 154 13.81 11.30 -28.65
N ASP A 155 14.98 10.68 -28.47
CA ASP A 155 16.22 11.06 -29.15
C ASP A 155 16.24 10.61 -30.62
N ASN A 156 15.75 9.40 -30.91
CA ASN A 156 15.58 8.88 -32.27
C ASN A 156 14.60 9.73 -33.10
N MET A 157 13.54 10.25 -32.48
CA MET A 157 12.59 11.16 -33.11
C MET A 157 13.23 12.49 -33.55
N LYS A 158 14.23 12.99 -32.81
CA LYS A 158 15.02 14.18 -33.21
C LYS A 158 15.79 13.94 -34.51
N MET A 159 16.31 12.73 -34.72
CA MET A 159 17.06 12.38 -35.94
C MET A 159 16.14 12.24 -37.16
N ALA A 160 14.96 11.62 -36.99
CA ALA A 160 13.96 11.48 -38.06
C ALA A 160 13.42 12.84 -38.53
N MET A 161 13.13 13.75 -37.59
CA MET A 161 12.67 15.11 -37.86
C MET A 161 13.72 15.98 -38.58
N ARG A 162 15.02 15.78 -38.27
CA ARG A 162 16.12 16.48 -38.97
C ARG A 162 16.31 15.98 -40.40
N ALA A 163 16.08 14.71 -40.68
CA ALA A 163 16.28 14.11 -42.00
C ALA A 163 15.29 14.63 -43.07
N LYS A 164 14.05 14.96 -42.70
CA LYS A 164 13.02 15.48 -43.62
C LYS A 164 13.35 16.89 -44.16
N ARG A 165 14.14 17.70 -43.45
CA ARG A 165 14.42 19.10 -43.81
C ARG A 165 15.55 19.28 -44.83
N ALA A 166 16.42 18.29 -45.00
CA ALA A 166 17.61 18.39 -45.85
C ALA A 166 17.37 18.19 -47.36
N LYS A 167 16.14 17.86 -47.80
CA LYS A 167 15.85 17.52 -49.21
C LYS A 167 15.09 18.59 -50.00
N ARG A 168 14.87 19.79 -49.45
CA ARG A 168 14.02 20.83 -50.09
C ARG A 168 14.73 22.12 -50.51
N THR A 169 16.07 22.15 -50.53
CA THR A 169 16.83 23.34 -50.93
C THR A 169 18.05 22.99 -51.77
N SER A 170 17.86 22.96 -53.10
CA SER A 170 18.90 23.13 -54.14
C SER A 170 18.18 23.00 -55.51
N ILE A 171 18.13 23.91 -56.48
CA ILE A 171 18.66 25.25 -56.76
C ILE A 171 17.67 25.86 -57.78
N THR A 172 17.22 27.11 -57.59
CA THR A 172 16.74 27.95 -58.70
C THR A 172 17.67 29.15 -58.82
N THR A 173 18.60 29.08 -59.76
CA THR A 173 19.31 30.25 -60.31
C THR A 173 19.02 30.28 -61.80
N GLY A 174 18.40 31.36 -62.27
CA GLY A 174 17.91 31.50 -63.64
C GLY A 174 18.98 31.92 -64.67
N LYS A 175 18.65 31.60 -65.94
CA LYS A 175 19.14 32.11 -67.25
C LYS A 175 20.67 32.02 -67.49
N SER A 176 21.17 31.42 -68.57
CA SER A 176 20.95 31.79 -69.98
C SER A 176 21.31 30.66 -70.97
N ARG A 177 20.73 30.74 -72.17
CA ARG A 177 20.87 29.91 -73.39
C ARG A 177 22.28 29.90 -73.98
N GLY A 178 22.66 28.79 -74.65
CA GLY A 178 23.45 28.85 -75.88
C GLY A 178 24.46 27.71 -76.16
N ASN A 179 24.00 26.69 -76.88
CA ASN A 179 24.67 25.84 -77.90
C ASN A 179 26.19 25.52 -77.84
N ARG A 180 26.54 24.22 -77.81
CA ARG A 180 27.10 23.45 -78.95
C ARG A 180 27.64 22.06 -78.55
N ALA A 181 27.18 21.06 -79.31
CA ALA A 181 27.93 19.97 -79.96
C ALA A 181 28.69 18.85 -79.17
N THR A 182 28.25 17.61 -79.48
CA THR A 182 29.02 16.40 -79.87
C THR A 182 29.93 15.60 -78.90
N MET A 183 29.47 14.35 -78.66
CA MET A 183 30.13 13.03 -78.79
C MET A 183 31.22 12.47 -77.83
N ILE A 184 30.94 11.24 -77.36
CA ILE A 184 31.81 10.04 -77.08
C ILE A 184 32.73 10.13 -75.84
N ALA A 185 32.90 9.17 -74.92
CA ALA A 185 32.30 7.89 -74.50
C ALA A 185 32.94 7.51 -73.11
N PRO A 186 33.03 6.22 -72.71
CA PRO A 186 32.32 5.57 -71.61
C PRO A 186 33.09 5.49 -70.28
N TYR A 187 32.41 5.30 -69.14
CA TYR A 187 33.05 4.73 -67.95
C TYR A 187 32.10 3.78 -67.22
N SER A 188 32.61 2.57 -67.03
CA SER A 188 32.02 1.42 -66.36
C SER A 188 31.57 1.75 -64.94
N GLY A 189 30.31 1.48 -64.62
CA GLY A 189 29.80 1.46 -63.26
C GLY A 189 29.55 0.02 -62.82
N ASN A 190 30.43 -0.51 -61.96
CA ASN A 190 30.21 -1.75 -61.22
C ASN A 190 28.80 -1.76 -60.58
N GLY A 191 28.13 -2.91 -60.68
CA GLY A 191 26.80 -3.15 -60.12
C GLY A 191 26.72 -2.91 -58.61
N PRO A 192 25.50 -2.72 -58.06
CA PRO A 192 25.32 -2.42 -56.66
C PRO A 192 25.81 -3.59 -55.77
N ASN A 193 26.72 -3.27 -54.84
CA ASN A 193 27.26 -4.18 -53.83
C ASN A 193 26.14 -5.02 -53.15
N ALA A 194 26.18 -6.34 -53.34
CA ALA A 194 25.22 -7.31 -52.78
C ALA A 194 25.06 -7.17 -51.24
N ASN A 195 26.15 -6.81 -50.54
CA ASN A 195 26.17 -6.60 -49.09
C ASN A 195 25.27 -5.44 -48.60
N LEU A 196 25.05 -4.40 -49.41
CA LEU A 196 24.21 -3.25 -49.03
C LEU A 196 22.72 -3.55 -49.22
N VAL A 197 22.38 -4.29 -50.28
CA VAL A 197 21.01 -4.76 -50.55
C VAL A 197 20.59 -5.78 -49.49
N GLN A 198 21.48 -6.72 -49.13
CA GLN A 198 21.21 -7.73 -48.10
C GLN A 198 21.02 -7.10 -46.70
N LYS A 199 21.82 -6.08 -46.34
CA LYS A 199 21.69 -5.35 -45.07
C LYS A 199 20.38 -4.54 -44.98
N ASN A 200 19.88 -3.99 -46.10
CA ASN A 200 18.59 -3.30 -46.14
C ASN A 200 17.41 -4.27 -46.13
N ARG A 201 17.52 -5.43 -46.79
CA ARG A 201 16.52 -6.51 -46.75
C ARG A 201 16.38 -7.11 -45.35
N ALA A 202 17.51 -7.32 -44.66
CA ALA A 202 17.51 -7.81 -43.29
C ALA A 202 16.86 -6.84 -42.30
N LYS A 203 17.07 -5.52 -42.47
CA LYS A 203 16.40 -4.50 -41.64
C LYS A 203 14.90 -4.40 -41.92
N ASP A 204 14.49 -4.49 -43.18
CA ASP A 204 13.07 -4.51 -43.55
C ASP A 204 12.41 -5.77 -43.00
N LEU A 205 13.02 -6.95 -43.16
CA LEU A 205 12.55 -8.20 -42.57
C LEU A 205 12.44 -8.10 -41.04
N LEU A 206 13.45 -7.55 -40.36
CA LEU A 206 13.45 -7.38 -38.91
C LEU A 206 12.28 -6.49 -38.44
N PHE A 207 11.97 -5.42 -39.18
CA PHE A 207 10.85 -4.53 -38.87
C PHE A 207 9.49 -5.20 -39.10
N LYS A 208 9.34 -6.00 -40.16
CA LYS A 208 8.10 -6.76 -40.40
C LYS A 208 7.89 -7.84 -39.35
N VAL A 209 8.97 -8.53 -38.99
CA VAL A 209 8.96 -9.53 -37.92
C VAL A 209 8.60 -8.88 -36.59
N SER A 210 9.18 -7.73 -36.24
CA SER A 210 8.84 -7.04 -34.98
C SER A 210 7.38 -6.58 -34.94
N GLN A 211 6.86 -5.99 -36.02
CA GLN A 211 5.45 -5.61 -36.11
C GLN A 211 4.52 -6.83 -35.96
N PHE A 212 4.85 -7.93 -36.63
CA PHE A 212 4.08 -9.17 -36.51
C PHE A 212 4.12 -9.72 -35.07
N VAL A 213 5.29 -9.73 -34.44
CA VAL A 213 5.45 -10.16 -33.04
C VAL A 213 4.62 -9.29 -32.10
N PHE A 214 4.66 -7.96 -32.23
CA PHE A 214 3.85 -7.06 -31.40
C PHE A 214 2.35 -7.23 -31.62
N PHE A 215 1.92 -7.44 -32.88
CA PHE A 215 0.53 -7.68 -33.19
C PHE A 215 0.03 -8.99 -32.57
N VAL A 216 0.79 -10.09 -32.74
CA VAL A 216 0.49 -11.38 -32.11
C VAL A 216 0.48 -11.25 -30.59
N TRP A 217 1.46 -10.57 -30.01
CA TRP A 217 1.53 -10.33 -28.57
C TRP A 217 0.32 -9.53 -28.06
N GLY A 218 -0.13 -8.50 -28.80
CA GLY A 218 -1.33 -7.75 -28.48
C GLY A 218 -2.60 -8.60 -28.50
N ILE A 219 -2.76 -9.47 -29.51
CA ILE A 219 -3.87 -10.45 -29.56
C ILE A 219 -3.78 -11.41 -28.38
N THR A 220 -2.60 -11.92 -28.05
CA THR A 220 -2.40 -12.82 -26.91
C THR A 220 -2.82 -12.14 -25.61
N ILE A 221 -2.35 -10.92 -25.35
CA ILE A 221 -2.74 -10.15 -24.16
C ILE A 221 -4.25 -9.91 -24.12
N LEU A 222 -4.86 -9.48 -25.24
CA LEU A 222 -6.30 -9.25 -25.30
C LEU A 222 -7.09 -10.52 -25.01
N THR A 223 -6.66 -11.65 -25.57
CA THR A 223 -7.30 -12.96 -25.35
C THR A 223 -7.19 -13.37 -23.88
N LEU A 224 -6.01 -13.21 -23.27
CA LEU A 224 -5.80 -13.48 -21.85
C LEU A 224 -6.68 -12.61 -20.95
N HIS A 225 -6.83 -11.31 -21.26
CA HIS A 225 -7.72 -10.42 -20.52
C HIS A 225 -9.19 -10.81 -20.66
N LEU A 226 -9.66 -11.07 -21.89
CA LEU A 226 -11.05 -11.48 -22.12
C LEU A 226 -11.36 -12.82 -21.45
N TYR A 227 -10.39 -13.75 -21.46
CA TYR A 227 -10.51 -15.00 -20.72
C TYR A 227 -10.63 -14.74 -19.21
N ALA A 228 -9.74 -13.94 -18.63
CA ALA A 228 -9.81 -13.60 -17.20
C ALA A 228 -11.07 -12.81 -16.82
N GLU A 229 -11.62 -12.00 -17.73
CA GLU A 229 -12.90 -11.29 -17.57
C GLU A 229 -14.07 -12.25 -17.50
N SER A 230 -14.03 -13.32 -18.30
CA SER A 230 -15.12 -14.28 -18.44
C SER A 230 -15.35 -15.17 -17.21
N ILE A 231 -14.40 -15.22 -16.28
CA ILE A 231 -14.49 -16.04 -15.06
C ILE A 231 -15.62 -15.52 -14.16
N GLN A 232 -16.46 -16.47 -13.73
CA GLN A 232 -17.67 -16.25 -12.93
C GLN A 232 -17.39 -15.50 -11.63
N GLN A 233 -18.34 -14.64 -11.25
CA GLN A 233 -18.27 -13.82 -10.05
C GLN A 233 -19.18 -14.36 -8.96
N TYR A 234 -18.69 -14.27 -7.73
CA TYR A 234 -19.38 -14.69 -6.53
C TYR A 234 -19.59 -13.49 -5.59
N PRO A 235 -20.77 -13.35 -4.96
CA PRO A 235 -21.09 -12.20 -4.12
C PRO A 235 -20.25 -12.10 -2.84
N GLN A 236 -19.69 -13.21 -2.35
CA GLN A 236 -18.81 -13.24 -1.18
C GLN A 236 -17.41 -12.66 -1.45
N CYS A 237 -17.07 -12.39 -2.72
CA CYS A 237 -15.83 -11.72 -3.06
C CYS A 237 -16.04 -10.20 -3.19
N TRP A 238 -15.62 -9.45 -2.18
CA TRP A 238 -15.79 -8.00 -2.16
C TRP A 238 -14.73 -7.28 -2.99
N MET A 239 -13.53 -7.85 -3.10
CA MET A 239 -12.51 -7.34 -4.03
C MET A 239 -11.94 -8.42 -4.93
N LYS A 240 -12.39 -8.34 -6.19
CA LYS A 240 -12.04 -9.25 -7.27
C LYS A 240 -10.64 -8.97 -7.79
N VAL A 241 -9.91 -10.06 -8.05
CA VAL A 241 -8.70 -10.03 -8.87
C VAL A 241 -8.87 -10.99 -10.06
N ARG A 242 -8.15 -10.73 -11.16
CA ARG A 242 -8.33 -11.45 -12.43
C ARG A 242 -6.97 -11.89 -12.99
N PRO A 243 -6.34 -12.92 -12.43
CA PRO A 243 -5.05 -13.38 -12.94
C PRO A 243 -5.24 -14.00 -14.32
N TRP A 244 -4.35 -13.70 -15.27
CA TRP A 244 -4.47 -14.23 -16.65
C TRP A 244 -4.26 -15.73 -16.77
N PHE A 245 -3.62 -16.36 -15.78
CA PHE A 245 -3.15 -17.74 -15.87
C PHE A 245 -3.87 -18.71 -14.92
N THR A 246 -5.00 -18.29 -14.35
CA THR A 246 -5.86 -19.16 -13.54
C THR A 246 -7.26 -19.22 -14.16
N GLY A 247 -7.86 -20.40 -14.12
CA GLY A 247 -9.27 -20.60 -14.46
C GLY A 247 -10.18 -20.59 -13.22
N GLN A 248 -9.60 -20.48 -12.02
CA GLN A 248 -10.34 -20.45 -10.76
C GLN A 248 -10.80 -19.02 -10.43
N PRO A 249 -11.95 -18.87 -9.76
CA PRO A 249 -12.37 -17.59 -9.19
C PRO A 249 -11.33 -17.09 -8.18
N SER A 250 -10.81 -15.88 -8.38
CA SER A 250 -9.80 -15.30 -7.50
C SER A 250 -10.35 -14.08 -6.75
N CYS A 251 -10.02 -13.98 -5.46
CA CYS A 251 -10.53 -12.95 -4.58
C CYS A 251 -9.47 -12.48 -3.59
N SER A 252 -9.24 -11.17 -3.50
CA SER A 252 -8.31 -10.62 -2.52
C SER A 252 -8.97 -10.42 -1.14
N LEU A 253 -10.20 -9.93 -1.12
CA LEU A 253 -11.00 -9.72 0.11
C LEU A 253 -12.21 -10.65 0.10
N LEU A 254 -12.12 -11.74 0.87
CA LEU A 254 -13.17 -12.73 1.02
C LEU A 254 -13.99 -12.43 2.27
N VAL A 255 -15.28 -12.15 2.11
CA VAL A 255 -16.18 -11.80 3.22
C VAL A 255 -17.29 -12.83 3.36
N LEU A 256 -17.42 -13.39 4.55
CA LEU A 256 -18.50 -14.27 4.97
C LEU A 256 -19.37 -13.55 5.99
N ASP A 257 -20.53 -13.07 5.55
CA ASP A 257 -21.58 -12.57 6.43
C ASP A 257 -22.66 -13.64 6.62
N CYS A 258 -22.67 -14.27 7.78
CA CYS A 258 -23.64 -15.33 8.07
C CYS A 258 -25.08 -14.79 8.20
N HIS A 259 -25.26 -13.54 8.62
CA HIS A 259 -26.59 -12.95 8.73
C HIS A 259 -27.19 -12.67 7.35
N GLU A 260 -26.42 -12.05 6.45
CA GLU A 260 -26.84 -11.78 5.06
C GLU A 260 -27.13 -13.07 4.28
N LYS A 261 -26.32 -14.12 4.50
CA LYS A 261 -26.45 -15.41 3.81
C LYS A 261 -27.42 -16.39 4.49
N HIS A 262 -28.02 -16.01 5.62
CA HIS A 262 -28.84 -16.90 6.45
C HIS A 262 -28.13 -18.21 6.82
N LEU A 263 -26.84 -18.13 7.12
CA LEU A 263 -25.99 -19.26 7.54
C LEU A 263 -25.82 -19.28 9.05
N ARG A 264 -25.53 -20.46 9.59
CA ARG A 264 -25.22 -20.61 11.03
C ARG A 264 -23.73 -20.49 11.29
N GLY A 265 -22.90 -20.88 10.33
CA GLY A 265 -21.44 -20.87 10.44
C GLY A 265 -20.83 -22.26 10.65
N THR A 266 -21.58 -23.34 10.36
CA THR A 266 -21.05 -24.71 10.52
C THR A 266 -19.89 -24.98 9.57
N LYS A 267 -19.02 -25.95 9.91
CA LYS A 267 -17.80 -26.26 9.15
C LYS A 267 -18.11 -26.51 7.67
N ARG A 268 -19.22 -27.21 7.39
CA ARG A 268 -19.68 -27.49 6.02
C ARG A 268 -20.09 -26.22 5.27
N GLU A 269 -20.92 -25.38 5.89
CA GLU A 269 -21.39 -24.12 5.28
C GLU A 269 -20.22 -23.20 4.95
N VAL A 270 -19.28 -23.02 5.89
CA VAL A 270 -18.09 -22.18 5.69
C VAL A 270 -17.21 -22.76 4.57
N THR A 271 -17.00 -24.08 4.56
CA THR A 271 -16.21 -24.75 3.52
C THR A 271 -16.81 -24.54 2.12
N GLU A 272 -18.13 -24.67 1.98
CA GLU A 272 -18.83 -24.44 0.70
C GLU A 272 -18.66 -23.01 0.20
N GLN A 273 -18.59 -22.02 1.10
CA GLN A 273 -18.36 -20.62 0.72
C GLN A 273 -16.91 -20.34 0.30
N TRP A 274 -15.93 -21.09 0.81
CA TRP A 274 -14.51 -20.79 0.66
C TRP A 274 -13.79 -21.66 -0.38
N ILE A 275 -14.17 -22.92 -0.56
CA ILE A 275 -13.46 -23.89 -1.41
C ILE A 275 -13.48 -23.53 -2.92
N GLY A 276 -14.42 -22.67 -3.33
CA GLY A 276 -14.55 -22.24 -4.72
C GLY A 276 -13.51 -21.20 -5.17
N PHE A 277 -12.69 -20.68 -4.26
CA PHE A 277 -11.70 -19.64 -4.57
C PHE A 277 -10.28 -20.20 -4.70
N ASP A 278 -9.51 -19.57 -5.57
CA ASP A 278 -8.06 -19.79 -5.69
C ASP A 278 -7.37 -19.41 -4.36
N PRO A 279 -6.77 -20.38 -3.65
CA PRO A 279 -6.19 -20.12 -2.33
C PRO A 279 -5.03 -19.13 -2.33
N GLU A 280 -4.31 -18.99 -3.44
CA GLU A 280 -3.20 -18.03 -3.56
C GLU A 280 -3.68 -16.59 -3.77
N SER A 281 -4.95 -16.39 -4.11
CA SER A 281 -5.50 -15.07 -4.36
C SER A 281 -5.99 -14.36 -3.09
N VAL A 282 -6.33 -15.13 -2.05
CA VAL A 282 -6.95 -14.63 -0.81
C VAL A 282 -5.89 -14.00 0.08
N THR A 283 -6.00 -12.67 0.28
CA THR A 283 -5.10 -11.91 1.14
C THR A 283 -5.75 -11.48 2.45
N ARG A 284 -7.08 -11.34 2.49
CA ARG A 284 -7.81 -11.01 3.71
C ARG A 284 -9.13 -11.76 3.78
N THR A 285 -9.40 -12.35 4.93
CA THR A 285 -10.69 -13.00 5.23
C THR A 285 -11.41 -12.25 6.32
N VAL A 286 -12.68 -11.96 6.10
CA VAL A 286 -13.55 -11.28 7.07
C VAL A 286 -14.77 -12.17 7.34
N VAL A 287 -15.01 -12.52 8.60
CA VAL A 287 -16.19 -13.27 9.02
C VAL A 287 -17.04 -12.40 9.93
N ARG A 288 -18.34 -12.30 9.65
CA ARG A 288 -19.25 -11.45 10.41
C ARG A 288 -20.54 -12.18 10.74
N HIS A 289 -21.08 -11.88 11.92
CA HIS A 289 -22.43 -12.26 12.33
C HIS A 289 -22.71 -13.77 12.33
N CYS A 290 -21.69 -14.60 12.54
CA CYS A 290 -21.87 -16.06 12.59
C CYS A 290 -22.25 -16.50 14.01
N PRO A 291 -23.45 -17.07 14.23
CA PRO A 291 -23.90 -17.47 15.57
C PRO A 291 -23.22 -18.73 16.11
N ALA A 292 -22.61 -19.56 15.27
CA ALA A 292 -21.83 -20.73 15.67
C ALA A 292 -20.79 -21.05 14.60
N LEU A 293 -19.72 -20.25 14.53
CA LEU A 293 -18.62 -20.43 13.60
C LEU A 293 -17.76 -21.65 13.97
N GLU A 294 -17.67 -22.60 13.05
CA GLU A 294 -16.73 -23.72 13.10
C GLU A 294 -15.72 -23.54 11.97
N LEU A 295 -14.46 -23.25 12.33
CA LEU A 295 -13.45 -22.93 11.32
C LEU A 295 -12.96 -24.18 10.58
N PRO A 296 -13.05 -24.19 9.24
CA PRO A 296 -12.66 -25.34 8.44
C PRO A 296 -11.17 -25.35 8.09
N GLU A 297 -10.66 -26.54 7.77
CA GLU A 297 -9.26 -26.78 7.36
C GLU A 297 -8.87 -26.03 6.09
N VAL A 298 -9.84 -25.66 5.23
CA VAL A 298 -9.58 -24.86 4.01
C VAL A 298 -8.93 -23.50 4.34
N LEU A 299 -9.09 -22.97 5.56
CA LEU A 299 -8.35 -21.80 6.03
C LEU A 299 -6.84 -21.97 5.84
N THR A 300 -6.33 -23.19 6.08
CA THR A 300 -4.89 -23.49 6.00
C THR A 300 -4.36 -23.50 4.57
N ALA A 301 -5.24 -23.55 3.56
CA ALA A 301 -4.85 -23.48 2.15
C ALA A 301 -4.53 -22.05 1.69
N PHE A 302 -5.01 -21.03 2.40
CA PHE A 302 -4.80 -19.61 2.04
C PHE A 302 -3.39 -19.16 2.42
N SER A 303 -2.43 -19.42 1.53
CA SER A 303 -1.01 -19.19 1.78
C SER A 303 -0.57 -17.72 1.75
N ARG A 304 -1.33 -16.87 1.04
CA ARG A 304 -1.10 -15.42 0.97
C ARG A 304 -1.93 -14.62 1.94
N LEU A 305 -2.60 -15.30 2.87
CA LEU A 305 -3.42 -14.65 3.88
C LEU A 305 -2.56 -13.72 4.72
N ASN A 306 -2.92 -12.44 4.69
CA ASN A 306 -2.25 -11.36 5.38
C ASN A 306 -3.03 -10.89 6.61
N ALA A 307 -4.36 -10.94 6.57
CA ALA A 307 -5.19 -10.56 7.69
C ALA A 307 -6.42 -11.47 7.85
N ILE A 308 -6.76 -11.78 9.11
CA ILE A 308 -8.02 -12.43 9.49
C ILE A 308 -8.78 -11.46 10.40
N LYS A 309 -10.05 -11.21 10.07
CA LYS A 309 -10.94 -10.40 10.91
C LYS A 309 -12.24 -11.14 11.19
N MET A 310 -12.64 -11.16 12.44
CA MET A 310 -13.93 -11.69 12.88
C MET A 310 -14.66 -10.60 13.66
N TYR A 311 -15.92 -10.36 13.31
CA TYR A 311 -16.77 -9.37 13.95
C TYR A 311 -18.10 -9.98 14.38
N ASN A 312 -18.52 -9.70 15.61
CA ASN A 312 -19.83 -10.10 16.15
C ASN A 312 -20.16 -11.57 15.86
N THR A 313 -19.29 -12.48 16.31
CA THR A 313 -19.31 -13.89 15.92
C THR A 313 -19.05 -14.79 17.13
N THR A 314 -19.76 -15.91 17.25
CA THR A 314 -19.48 -16.92 18.27
C THR A 314 -18.65 -18.03 17.66
N ILE A 315 -17.43 -18.26 18.15
CA ILE A 315 -16.58 -19.37 17.73
C ILE A 315 -17.01 -20.62 18.50
N ALA A 316 -17.71 -21.51 17.80
CA ALA A 316 -18.13 -22.81 18.30
C ALA A 316 -16.95 -23.79 18.32
N SER A 317 -16.15 -23.82 17.25
CA SER A 317 -14.90 -24.57 17.21
C SER A 317 -13.85 -23.92 16.32
N TRP A 318 -12.59 -24.02 16.76
CA TRP A 318 -11.43 -23.72 15.95
C TRP A 318 -10.32 -24.67 16.38
N ASP A 319 -10.38 -25.84 15.76
CA ASP A 319 -9.59 -27.00 16.13
C ASP A 319 -8.17 -26.93 15.56
N SER A 320 -7.29 -27.82 16.05
CA SER A 320 -5.87 -27.84 15.67
C SER A 320 -5.62 -28.20 14.19
N ASN A 321 -6.59 -28.85 13.51
CA ASN A 321 -6.51 -29.12 12.07
C ASN A 321 -6.67 -27.87 11.20
N ALA A 322 -7.34 -26.83 11.72
CA ALA A 322 -7.50 -25.53 11.10
C ALA A 322 -6.61 -24.47 11.79
N ALA A 323 -5.56 -24.91 12.48
CA ALA A 323 -4.66 -24.01 13.19
C ALA A 323 -3.87 -23.13 12.22
N LEU A 324 -3.59 -21.91 12.68
CA LEU A 324 -2.67 -21.03 11.98
C LEU A 324 -1.24 -21.52 12.21
N THR A 325 -0.50 -21.70 11.12
CA THR A 325 0.89 -22.16 11.17
C THR A 325 1.80 -21.28 10.32
N GLN A 326 3.06 -21.12 10.73
CA GLN A 326 4.08 -20.41 9.98
C GLN A 326 4.31 -21.07 8.61
N THR A 327 4.18 -22.40 8.56
CA THR A 327 4.31 -23.18 7.33
C THR A 327 3.22 -22.84 6.30
N ASN A 328 1.97 -22.70 6.74
CA ASN A 328 0.84 -22.44 5.86
C ASN A 328 0.60 -20.94 5.63
N GLN A 329 0.69 -20.11 6.67
CA GLN A 329 0.41 -18.67 6.65
C GLN A 329 1.71 -17.85 6.79
N THR A 330 2.55 -17.86 5.75
CA THR A 330 3.86 -17.20 5.80
C THR A 330 3.83 -15.68 5.84
N SER A 331 2.67 -15.07 5.57
CA SER A 331 2.52 -13.62 5.38
C SER A 331 1.41 -13.01 6.24
N LEU A 332 0.90 -13.76 7.22
CA LEU A 332 -0.15 -13.31 8.11
C LEU A 332 0.44 -12.28 9.08
N MET A 333 -0.05 -11.05 9.00
CA MET A 333 0.43 -9.90 9.77
C MET A 333 -0.56 -9.48 10.83
N THR A 334 -1.86 -9.70 10.60
CA THR A 334 -2.92 -9.09 11.42
C THR A 334 -4.02 -10.08 11.76
N LEU A 335 -4.45 -10.07 13.03
CA LEU A 335 -5.56 -10.87 13.54
C LEU A 335 -6.48 -9.98 14.40
N PHE A 336 -7.72 -9.82 13.95
CA PHE A 336 -8.73 -9.04 14.64
C PHE A 336 -9.90 -9.93 15.07
N LEU A 337 -10.16 -10.02 16.36
CA LEU A 337 -11.26 -10.78 16.97
C LEU A 337 -12.12 -9.82 17.80
N ILE A 338 -13.14 -9.25 17.17
CA ILE A 338 -13.90 -8.13 17.71
C ILE A 338 -15.33 -8.56 17.98
N ARG A 339 -15.84 -8.32 19.20
CA ARG A 339 -17.16 -8.82 19.62
C ARG A 339 -17.29 -10.34 19.40
N VAL A 340 -16.20 -11.06 19.61
CA VAL A 340 -16.14 -12.51 19.47
C VAL A 340 -16.50 -13.18 20.79
N ASN A 341 -17.33 -14.22 20.71
CA ASN A 341 -17.65 -15.07 21.84
C ASN A 341 -16.94 -16.43 21.69
N PHE A 342 -16.02 -16.71 22.60
CA PHE A 342 -15.33 -17.99 22.72
C PHE A 342 -16.16 -18.95 23.57
N SER A 343 -16.43 -20.15 23.06
CA SER A 343 -17.31 -21.13 23.73
C SER A 343 -16.94 -21.45 25.19
N LEU A 344 -15.65 -21.40 25.53
CA LEU A 344 -15.14 -21.64 26.89
C LEU A 344 -14.57 -20.39 27.58
N GLY A 345 -14.60 -19.23 26.91
CA GLY A 345 -13.89 -18.03 27.39
C GLY A 345 -12.37 -18.18 27.40
N GLU A 346 -11.84 -19.06 26.56
CA GLU A 346 -10.41 -19.36 26.40
C GLU A 346 -10.00 -19.22 24.93
N LEU A 347 -8.71 -19.01 24.67
CA LEU A 347 -8.19 -19.02 23.31
C LEU A 347 -8.40 -20.42 22.67
N PRO A 348 -8.93 -20.51 21.45
CA PRO A 348 -9.11 -21.79 20.77
C PRO A 348 -7.78 -22.44 20.36
N ALA A 349 -7.80 -23.77 20.19
CA ALA A 349 -6.63 -24.57 19.80
C ALA A 349 -5.99 -24.10 18.48
N GLY A 350 -6.79 -23.61 17.53
CA GLY A 350 -6.31 -23.09 16.26
C GLY A 350 -5.42 -21.83 16.37
N LEU A 351 -5.45 -21.14 17.52
CA LEU A 351 -4.58 -20.01 17.84
C LEU A 351 -3.38 -20.38 18.72
N GLN A 352 -3.19 -21.67 18.99
CA GLN A 352 -2.17 -22.17 19.93
C GLN A 352 -1.21 -23.17 19.28
N SER A 353 -1.03 -23.11 17.96
CA SER A 353 -0.04 -23.93 17.27
C SER A 353 1.37 -23.67 17.82
N PRO A 354 2.22 -24.69 18.02
CA PRO A 354 3.63 -24.49 18.34
C PRO A 354 4.42 -23.90 17.17
N ASP A 355 3.95 -24.07 15.93
CA ASP A 355 4.50 -23.45 14.72
C ASP A 355 3.69 -22.20 14.37
N PHE A 356 3.39 -21.31 15.33
CA PHE A 356 2.50 -20.16 15.06
C PHE A 356 3.16 -19.13 14.12
N PRO A 357 2.40 -18.39 13.27
CA PRO A 357 2.96 -17.41 12.35
C PRO A 357 3.74 -16.31 13.07
N GLN A 358 5.05 -16.24 12.80
CA GLN A 358 5.97 -15.25 13.39
C GLN A 358 5.89 -13.88 12.71
N SER A 359 5.25 -13.80 11.54
CA SER A 359 4.96 -12.52 10.88
C SER A 359 3.80 -11.77 11.52
N LEU A 360 3.02 -12.40 12.42
CA LEU A 360 1.83 -11.79 13.00
C LEU A 360 2.24 -10.66 13.96
N GLY A 361 2.22 -9.43 13.48
CA GLY A 361 2.67 -8.26 14.23
C GLY A 361 1.56 -7.54 14.99
N ASP A 362 0.30 -7.80 14.66
CA ASP A 362 -0.85 -7.06 15.19
C ASP A 362 -1.98 -8.03 15.55
N ILE A 363 -2.28 -8.14 16.85
CA ILE A 363 -3.27 -9.06 17.41
C ILE A 363 -4.22 -8.26 18.31
N GLU A 364 -5.47 -8.17 17.91
CA GLU A 364 -6.47 -7.40 18.65
C GLU A 364 -7.69 -8.26 18.96
N ILE A 365 -7.97 -8.43 20.24
CA ILE A 365 -9.04 -9.23 20.80
C ILE A 365 -9.88 -8.30 21.68
N CYS A 366 -10.89 -7.66 21.08
CA CYS A 366 -11.61 -6.57 21.71
C CYS A 366 -13.08 -6.90 21.92
N ILE A 367 -13.60 -6.58 23.11
CA ILE A 367 -14.99 -6.83 23.51
C ILE A 367 -15.32 -8.32 23.42
N THR A 368 -14.61 -9.15 24.18
CA THR A 368 -14.81 -10.61 24.16
C THR A 368 -15.14 -11.15 25.54
N ASN A 369 -15.46 -12.44 25.62
CA ASN A 369 -15.62 -13.14 26.89
C ASN A 369 -14.33 -13.90 27.32
N LEU A 370 -13.16 -13.51 26.81
CA LEU A 370 -11.89 -14.14 27.16
C LEU A 370 -11.56 -13.89 28.64
N ARG A 371 -11.36 -14.96 29.42
CA ARG A 371 -11.16 -14.94 30.89
C ARG A 371 -9.79 -15.39 31.32
N SER A 372 -9.18 -16.29 30.56
CA SER A 372 -7.86 -16.83 30.83
C SER A 372 -7.04 -16.85 29.56
N PHE A 373 -5.73 -16.97 29.74
CA PHE A 373 -4.76 -17.02 28.66
C PHE A 373 -3.82 -18.21 28.88
N PRO A 374 -3.41 -18.95 27.83
CA PRO A 374 -2.53 -20.10 27.98
C PRO A 374 -1.19 -19.74 28.63
N ASP A 375 -0.72 -20.59 29.54
CA ASP A 375 0.52 -20.38 30.29
C ASP A 375 1.79 -20.47 29.44
N ASP A 376 1.71 -21.02 28.23
CA ASP A 376 2.86 -21.28 27.34
C ASP A 376 2.82 -20.46 26.04
N ILE A 377 1.97 -19.42 25.98
CA ILE A 377 1.78 -18.62 24.77
C ILE A 377 3.06 -17.87 24.35
N ASP A 378 3.93 -17.56 25.30
CA ASP A 378 5.23 -16.90 25.11
C ASP A 378 6.21 -17.76 24.30
N MET A 379 5.99 -19.07 24.28
CA MET A 379 6.76 -20.01 23.47
C MET A 379 6.22 -20.15 22.03
N LYS A 380 5.01 -19.64 21.77
CA LYS A 380 4.25 -19.87 20.53
C LYS A 380 4.11 -18.58 19.71
N TRP A 381 3.56 -17.54 20.32
CA TRP A 381 3.26 -16.28 19.65
C TRP A 381 4.52 -15.45 19.37
N PRO A 382 4.50 -14.59 18.34
CA PRO A 382 5.63 -13.75 18.01
C PRO A 382 5.92 -12.73 19.11
N ARG A 383 7.21 -12.56 19.40
CA ARG A 383 7.69 -11.48 20.27
C ARG A 383 7.60 -10.13 19.57
N PHE A 384 7.51 -9.06 20.35
CA PHE A 384 7.50 -7.66 19.87
C PHE A 384 6.30 -7.29 18.99
N GLY A 385 5.23 -8.09 18.98
CA GLY A 385 3.97 -7.70 18.34
C GLY A 385 3.20 -6.66 19.17
N SER A 386 2.25 -6.00 18.53
CA SER A 386 1.21 -5.18 19.17
C SER A 386 0.06 -6.10 19.55
N ILE A 387 -0.26 -6.17 20.84
CA ILE A 387 -1.28 -7.07 21.38
C ILE A 387 -2.30 -6.28 22.20
N TYR A 388 -3.53 -6.19 21.70
CA TYR A 388 -4.64 -5.54 22.39
C TYR A 388 -5.63 -6.60 22.83
N ILE A 389 -5.86 -6.73 24.13
CA ILE A 389 -6.91 -7.57 24.68
C ILE A 389 -7.81 -6.67 25.52
N GLU A 390 -8.68 -5.92 24.85
CA GLU A 390 -9.45 -4.83 25.47
C GLU A 390 -10.90 -5.22 25.74
N ALA A 391 -11.49 -4.63 26.78
CA ALA A 391 -12.90 -4.83 27.15
C ALA A 391 -13.31 -6.31 27.21
N SER A 392 -12.40 -7.17 27.68
CA SER A 392 -12.60 -8.60 27.84
C SER A 392 -12.91 -8.94 29.31
N GLN A 393 -12.63 -10.16 29.76
CA GLN A 393 -12.96 -10.64 31.12
C GLN A 393 -11.72 -11.12 31.89
N LEU A 394 -10.54 -10.56 31.58
CA LEU A 394 -9.30 -10.88 32.31
C LEU A 394 -9.31 -10.24 33.70
N HIS A 395 -9.18 -11.05 34.75
CA HIS A 395 -9.13 -10.56 36.14
C HIS A 395 -7.73 -10.22 36.63
N GLU A 396 -6.71 -10.72 35.93
CA GLU A 396 -5.30 -10.48 36.21
C GLU A 396 -4.53 -10.41 34.90
N VAL A 397 -3.30 -9.91 34.96
CA VAL A 397 -2.38 -9.96 33.83
C VAL A 397 -1.79 -11.38 33.75
N PRO A 398 -2.01 -12.13 32.66
CA PRO A 398 -1.43 -13.45 32.48
C PRO A 398 0.11 -13.41 32.51
N ALA A 399 0.72 -14.29 33.30
CA ALA A 399 2.18 -14.36 33.43
C ALA A 399 2.88 -14.65 32.10
N SER A 400 2.23 -15.39 31.20
CA SER A 400 2.74 -15.67 29.86
C SER A 400 2.78 -14.43 28.97
N LEU A 401 1.85 -13.47 29.11
CA LEU A 401 1.92 -12.19 28.40
C LEU A 401 3.07 -11.30 28.92
N VAL A 402 3.34 -11.34 30.22
CA VAL A 402 4.50 -10.65 30.81
C VAL A 402 5.80 -11.20 30.22
N ARG A 403 5.95 -12.53 30.14
CA ARG A 403 7.15 -13.16 29.54
C ARG A 403 7.25 -12.97 28.02
N LEU A 404 6.11 -12.89 27.33
CA LEU A 404 6.07 -12.61 25.89
C LEU A 404 6.62 -11.22 25.57
N ALA A 405 6.44 -10.27 26.50
CA ALA A 405 6.92 -8.89 26.43
C ALA A 405 6.63 -8.21 25.08
N PRO A 406 5.34 -8.10 24.69
CA PRO A 406 4.91 -7.45 23.44
C PRO A 406 5.37 -5.98 23.40
N PHE A 407 5.53 -5.44 22.19
CA PHE A 407 6.00 -4.07 22.00
C PHE A 407 4.91 -3.06 22.42
N ASP A 408 3.68 -3.31 22.00
CA ASP A 408 2.49 -2.57 22.44
C ASP A 408 1.56 -3.53 23.18
N LEU A 409 1.10 -3.14 24.38
CA LEU A 409 0.14 -3.93 25.14
C LEU A 409 -0.99 -3.05 25.67
N SER A 410 -2.21 -3.37 25.27
CA SER A 410 -3.41 -2.82 25.91
C SER A 410 -4.23 -3.93 26.55
N LEU A 411 -4.48 -3.79 27.85
CA LEU A 411 -5.42 -4.60 28.61
C LEU A 411 -6.57 -3.75 29.14
N SER A 412 -6.81 -2.59 28.52
CA SER A 412 -7.83 -1.64 28.94
C SER A 412 -9.22 -2.25 29.04
N MET A 413 -10.03 -1.72 29.95
CA MET A 413 -11.42 -2.13 30.17
C MET A 413 -11.59 -3.60 30.61
N ASN A 414 -10.53 -4.26 31.08
CA ASN A 414 -10.63 -5.54 31.77
C ASN A 414 -10.79 -5.35 33.29
N PRO A 415 -11.42 -6.30 34.00
CA PRO A 415 -11.57 -6.25 35.46
C PRO A 415 -10.27 -6.59 36.23
N ILE A 416 -9.13 -6.05 35.79
CA ILE A 416 -7.80 -6.24 36.39
C ILE A 416 -7.64 -5.30 37.57
N SER A 417 -7.28 -5.82 38.74
CA SER A 417 -7.06 -5.02 39.96
C SER A 417 -5.60 -4.87 40.37
N VAL A 418 -4.69 -5.70 39.84
CA VAL A 418 -3.26 -5.72 40.20
C VAL A 418 -2.43 -5.87 38.94
N LEU A 419 -1.36 -5.06 38.82
CA LEU A 419 -0.38 -5.14 37.74
C LEU A 419 0.94 -5.70 38.28
N PRO A 420 1.56 -6.70 37.62
CA PRO A 420 2.88 -7.20 37.99
C PRO A 420 3.98 -6.15 37.68
N PRO A 421 4.99 -5.99 38.54
CA PRO A 421 6.07 -5.01 38.33
C PRO A 421 6.86 -5.27 37.05
N GLN A 422 7.01 -6.54 36.65
CA GLN A 422 7.79 -6.96 35.49
C GLN A 422 7.30 -6.34 34.17
N LEU A 423 6.01 -5.96 34.06
CA LEU A 423 5.50 -5.26 32.88
C LEU A 423 6.23 -3.95 32.58
N PHE A 424 6.71 -3.28 33.64
CA PHE A 424 7.36 -1.99 33.55
C PHE A 424 8.88 -2.11 33.45
N GLU A 425 9.44 -3.31 33.59
CA GLU A 425 10.89 -3.57 33.65
C GLU A 425 11.46 -4.07 32.30
N GLU A 426 10.60 -4.55 31.40
CA GLU A 426 11.01 -5.12 30.11
C GLU A 426 11.35 -4.04 29.08
N GLU A 427 12.60 -4.05 28.57
CA GLU A 427 13.13 -3.07 27.62
C GLU A 427 12.49 -3.16 26.22
N SER A 428 11.71 -4.21 25.94
CA SER A 428 11.00 -4.37 24.66
C SER A 428 9.65 -3.68 24.61
N VAL A 429 9.07 -3.37 25.77
CA VAL A 429 7.73 -2.78 25.89
C VAL A 429 7.84 -1.28 25.74
N ALA A 430 7.11 -0.71 24.78
CA ALA A 430 7.14 0.72 24.49
C ALA A 430 5.82 1.43 24.81
N TYR A 431 4.68 0.76 24.64
CA TYR A 431 3.36 1.38 24.84
C TYR A 431 2.50 0.47 25.71
N LEU A 432 1.99 1.02 26.82
CA LEU A 432 1.16 0.30 27.77
C LEU A 432 -0.17 1.00 28.01
N SER A 433 -1.27 0.25 28.05
CA SER A 433 -2.59 0.78 28.34
C SER A 433 -3.40 -0.12 29.26
N PHE A 434 -3.79 0.44 30.40
CA PHE A 434 -4.62 -0.19 31.44
C PHE A 434 -5.81 0.72 31.80
N GLY A 435 -6.29 1.48 30.82
CA GLY A 435 -7.37 2.44 31.01
C GLY A 435 -8.69 1.76 31.39
N GLY A 436 -9.43 2.31 32.34
CA GLY A 436 -10.74 1.78 32.73
C GLY A 436 -10.68 0.37 33.36
N THR A 437 -9.57 0.02 34.00
CA THR A 437 -9.44 -1.21 34.80
C THR A 437 -9.83 -0.95 36.27
N LEU A 438 -9.56 -1.90 37.16
CA LEU A 438 -9.89 -1.81 38.60
C LEU A 438 -8.68 -1.48 39.47
N ILE A 439 -7.58 -0.99 38.87
CA ILE A 439 -6.36 -0.68 39.62
C ILE A 439 -6.56 0.55 40.51
N THR A 440 -6.09 0.44 41.75
CA THR A 440 -6.11 1.53 42.75
C THR A 440 -4.72 2.08 43.04
N GLN A 441 -3.67 1.31 42.70
CA GLN A 441 -2.27 1.69 42.81
C GLN A 441 -1.46 0.91 41.77
N LEU A 442 -0.34 1.50 41.36
CA LEU A 442 0.70 0.79 40.60
C LEU A 442 1.51 -0.12 41.54
N PRO A 443 2.27 -1.13 41.05
CA PRO A 443 3.12 -1.97 41.89
C PRO A 443 4.17 -1.13 42.62
N GLU A 444 4.43 -1.43 43.90
CA GLU A 444 5.43 -0.70 44.71
C GLU A 444 6.87 -1.05 44.31
N ASN A 445 7.12 -2.31 43.93
CA ASN A 445 8.46 -2.88 43.79
C ASN A 445 8.94 -2.97 42.32
N VAL A 446 8.82 -1.87 41.56
CA VAL A 446 9.47 -1.77 40.24
C VAL A 446 10.92 -1.36 40.45
N THR A 447 11.85 -2.21 40.04
CA THR A 447 13.29 -2.00 40.29
C THR A 447 13.93 -1.04 39.30
N LYS A 448 13.52 -1.11 38.03
CA LYS A 448 14.01 -0.25 36.95
C LYS A 448 12.92 -0.08 35.90
N LEU A 449 12.50 1.16 35.67
CA LEU A 449 11.59 1.48 34.57
C LEU A 449 12.28 1.22 33.22
N SER A 450 11.59 0.55 32.31
CA SER A 450 12.01 0.28 30.93
C SER A 450 12.31 1.58 30.21
N SER A 451 13.49 1.69 29.59
CA SER A 451 13.90 2.90 28.88
C SER A 451 13.15 3.10 27.56
N SER A 452 12.50 2.05 27.06
CA SER A 452 11.71 2.08 25.83
C SER A 452 10.28 2.54 26.05
N LEU A 453 9.80 2.61 27.30
CA LEU A 453 8.42 2.97 27.62
C LEU A 453 8.14 4.43 27.26
N GLY A 454 7.51 4.64 26.10
CA GLY A 454 7.22 5.96 25.53
C GLY A 454 5.81 6.46 25.80
N ASP A 455 4.85 5.57 26.10
CA ASP A 455 3.48 5.94 26.46
C ASP A 455 2.89 4.98 27.50
N LEU A 456 2.15 5.55 28.45
CA LEU A 456 1.45 4.82 29.50
C LEU A 456 0.08 5.45 29.71
N ASN A 457 -0.98 4.67 29.45
CA ASN A 457 -2.35 5.06 29.71
C ASN A 457 -2.92 4.37 30.94
N LEU A 458 -3.24 5.18 31.96
CA LEU A 458 -3.83 4.78 33.23
C LEU A 458 -5.16 5.51 33.50
N SER A 459 -5.78 6.07 32.46
CA SER A 459 -7.03 6.81 32.56
C SER A 459 -8.18 5.97 33.11
N TYR A 460 -9.17 6.61 33.71
CA TYR A 460 -10.42 6.01 34.21
C TYR A 460 -10.22 4.89 35.24
N ASN A 461 -9.10 4.93 35.98
CA ASN A 461 -8.82 4.08 37.14
C ASN A 461 -9.04 4.83 38.46
N ASN A 462 -8.87 4.14 39.59
CA ASN A 462 -9.02 4.74 40.92
C ASN A 462 -7.66 5.15 41.54
N LEU A 463 -6.74 5.65 40.72
CA LEU A 463 -5.40 6.07 41.13
C LEU A 463 -5.43 7.44 41.81
N SER A 464 -4.89 7.52 43.02
CA SER A 464 -4.81 8.78 43.80
C SER A 464 -3.39 9.31 43.98
N PHE A 465 -2.37 8.49 43.70
CA PHE A 465 -0.96 8.86 43.79
C PHE A 465 -0.13 8.01 42.80
N LEU A 466 1.13 8.39 42.64
CA LEU A 466 2.12 7.68 41.83
C LEU A 466 3.40 7.41 42.65
N TRP A 467 4.03 6.24 42.43
CA TRP A 467 5.29 5.88 43.09
C TRP A 467 6.48 6.56 42.43
N SER A 468 7.54 6.87 43.17
CA SER A 468 8.72 7.58 42.64
C SER A 468 9.51 6.82 41.58
N TRP A 469 9.35 5.50 41.46
CA TRP A 469 9.98 4.74 40.38
C TRP A 469 9.47 5.15 38.99
N ILE A 470 8.32 5.83 38.88
CA ILE A 470 7.77 6.29 37.60
C ILE A 470 8.35 7.64 37.16
N ASP A 471 9.00 8.38 38.06
CA ASP A 471 9.57 9.71 37.79
C ASP A 471 10.48 9.76 36.54
N PRO A 472 11.29 8.73 36.22
CA PRO A 472 12.12 8.72 35.00
C PRO A 472 11.34 8.85 33.68
N ILE A 473 10.03 8.58 33.66
CA ILE A 473 9.20 8.70 32.44
C ILE A 473 9.19 10.14 31.89
N ILE A 474 9.49 11.13 32.72
CA ILE A 474 9.55 12.56 32.36
C ILE A 474 10.69 12.85 31.38
N ASP A 475 11.74 12.05 31.43
CA ASP A 475 12.95 12.22 30.63
C ASP A 475 12.99 11.30 29.40
N HIS A 476 11.96 10.46 29.19
CA HIS A 476 11.87 9.59 28.02
C HIS A 476 11.53 10.37 26.74
N GLU A 477 12.08 9.92 25.62
CA GLU A 477 11.81 10.46 24.29
C GLU A 477 11.12 9.39 23.42
N PRO A 478 9.95 9.67 22.82
CA PRO A 478 9.22 10.93 22.86
C PRO A 478 8.63 11.22 24.25
N ASN A 479 8.67 12.50 24.66
CA ASN A 479 8.06 12.96 25.91
C ASN A 479 6.52 12.99 25.79
N THR A 480 5.89 11.82 25.81
CA THR A 480 4.44 11.66 25.84
C THR A 480 3.96 11.79 27.29
N PRO A 481 2.95 12.63 27.58
CA PRO A 481 2.44 12.75 28.93
C PRO A 481 1.71 11.47 29.38
N LEU A 482 1.93 11.07 30.63
CA LEU A 482 1.19 10.00 31.31
C LEU A 482 -0.30 10.31 31.30
N SER A 483 -1.11 9.43 30.72
CA SER A 483 -2.55 9.64 30.60
C SER A 483 -3.29 9.16 31.85
N LEU A 484 -3.92 10.08 32.57
CA LEU A 484 -4.54 9.85 33.89
C LEU A 484 -5.98 10.41 33.98
N ALA A 485 -6.61 10.65 32.84
CA ALA A 485 -7.95 11.26 32.77
C ALA A 485 -8.96 10.52 33.65
N GLY A 486 -9.85 11.23 34.34
CA GLY A 486 -10.89 10.61 35.17
C GLY A 486 -10.41 9.95 36.47
N THR A 487 -9.11 10.00 36.80
CA THR A 487 -8.58 9.49 38.09
C THR A 487 -8.76 10.51 39.23
N PRO A 488 -8.81 10.06 40.50
CA PRO A 488 -8.70 10.95 41.67
C PRO A 488 -7.46 11.85 41.64
N TYR A 489 -6.32 11.34 41.17
CA TYR A 489 -5.09 12.13 41.01
C TYR A 489 -5.30 13.35 40.10
N CYS A 490 -5.91 13.18 38.93
CA CYS A 490 -6.18 14.30 38.02
C CYS A 490 -7.16 15.33 38.62
N ARG A 491 -8.12 14.88 39.43
CA ARG A 491 -9.03 15.78 40.15
C ARG A 491 -8.28 16.64 41.17
N ASP A 492 -7.34 16.05 41.91
CA ASP A 492 -6.49 16.79 42.85
C ASP A 492 -5.58 17.77 42.10
N LEU A 493 -4.96 17.31 41.01
CA LEU A 493 -4.08 18.13 40.17
C LEU A 493 -4.79 19.38 39.62
N GLU A 494 -6.03 19.23 39.13
CA GLU A 494 -6.85 20.33 38.65
C GLU A 494 -7.13 21.36 39.75
N ARG A 495 -7.54 20.90 40.94
CA ARG A 495 -7.79 21.77 42.11
C ARG A 495 -6.54 22.50 42.61
N ILE A 496 -5.37 21.86 42.50
CA ILE A 496 -4.09 22.48 42.81
C ILE A 496 -3.81 23.62 41.82
N PHE A 497 -4.01 23.39 40.53
CA PHE A 497 -3.79 24.41 39.51
C PHE A 497 -4.80 25.57 39.55
N THR A 498 -6.02 25.35 40.03
CA THR A 498 -7.01 26.43 40.24
C THR A 498 -6.85 27.15 41.57
N GLY A 499 -6.00 26.65 42.48
CA GLY A 499 -5.78 27.21 43.81
C GLY A 499 -6.86 26.85 44.84
N GLU A 500 -7.75 25.90 44.52
CA GLU A 500 -8.73 25.34 45.46
C GLU A 500 -8.07 24.43 46.51
N GLN A 501 -6.89 23.88 46.19
CA GLN A 501 -6.15 22.95 47.03
C GLN A 501 -4.64 23.28 46.97
N THR A 502 -3.90 23.04 48.06
CA THR A 502 -2.46 23.34 48.12
C THR A 502 -1.56 22.12 47.97
N ASN A 503 -2.04 20.93 48.31
CA ASN A 503 -1.29 19.67 48.28
C ASN A 503 -2.21 18.53 47.83
N PHE A 504 -1.66 17.44 47.28
CA PHE A 504 -2.44 16.23 46.97
C PHE A 504 -3.08 15.61 48.23
N LEU A 505 -4.27 15.02 48.10
CA LEU A 505 -4.98 14.41 49.23
C LEU A 505 -4.37 13.07 49.64
N SER A 506 -3.80 12.34 48.68
CA SER A 506 -3.14 11.07 48.90
C SER A 506 -1.65 11.20 48.59
N ILE A 507 -0.82 10.69 49.49
CA ILE A 507 0.64 10.65 49.34
C ILE A 507 1.04 9.17 49.38
N PRO A 508 1.99 8.72 48.52
CA PRO A 508 2.49 7.36 48.59
C PRO A 508 3.05 7.08 49.99
N PRO A 509 2.82 5.90 50.58
CA PRO A 509 3.52 5.47 51.78
C PRO A 509 5.04 5.55 51.56
N LEU A 510 5.78 6.05 52.56
CA LEU A 510 7.24 6.03 52.52
C LEU A 510 7.69 4.56 52.49
N SER A 511 8.26 4.11 51.36
CA SER A 511 8.83 2.76 51.27
C SER A 511 10.01 2.64 52.23
N GLN A 512 10.22 1.44 52.79
CA GLN A 512 11.25 1.19 53.82
C GLN A 512 12.70 1.44 53.32
N ASN A 513 12.88 1.66 52.02
CA ASN A 513 14.17 1.87 51.36
C ASN A 513 14.27 3.28 50.77
N ASN A 514 14.45 4.32 51.61
CA ASN A 514 14.92 5.67 51.24
C ASN A 514 14.38 6.22 49.90
N ALA A 515 13.10 6.07 49.60
CA ALA A 515 12.53 6.61 48.38
C ALA A 515 12.20 8.10 48.61
N GLU A 516 12.87 8.96 47.84
CA GLU A 516 12.45 10.35 47.67
C GLU A 516 10.97 10.40 47.29
N MET A 517 10.28 11.43 47.77
CA MET A 517 8.89 11.69 47.40
C MET A 517 8.81 11.86 45.88
N SER A 518 7.89 11.16 45.22
CA SER A 518 7.72 11.27 43.77
C SER A 518 7.54 12.73 43.37
N ILE A 519 8.15 13.14 42.26
CA ILE A 519 7.92 14.45 41.65
C ILE A 519 6.44 14.67 41.30
N PHE A 520 5.69 13.59 41.06
CA PHE A 520 4.24 13.64 40.85
C PHE A 520 3.45 13.94 42.12
N ALA A 521 4.05 13.85 43.31
CA ALA A 521 3.44 14.24 44.58
C ALA A 521 3.85 15.67 45.01
N ASP A 522 4.79 16.33 44.33
CA ASP A 522 5.21 17.70 44.65
C ASP A 522 4.27 18.74 44.02
N ALA A 523 3.38 19.31 44.84
CA ALA A 523 2.44 20.35 44.44
C ALA A 523 3.05 21.77 44.39
N SER A 524 4.36 21.92 44.63
CA SER A 524 5.02 23.23 44.65
C SER A 524 4.89 23.97 43.31
N VAL A 525 4.75 25.29 43.37
CA VAL A 525 4.61 26.14 42.16
C VAL A 525 5.79 25.98 41.21
N GLY A 526 6.98 25.67 41.73
CA GLY A 526 8.18 25.39 40.92
C GLY A 526 8.04 24.14 40.04
N ASN A 527 7.25 23.14 40.48
CA ASN A 527 7.05 21.88 39.79
C ASN A 527 5.85 21.88 38.81
N TRP A 528 5.02 22.91 38.82
CA TRP A 528 3.81 22.98 37.99
C TRP A 528 4.08 22.84 36.49
N ALA A 529 5.21 23.35 36.00
CA ALA A 529 5.59 23.23 34.60
C ALA A 529 5.88 21.78 34.22
N THR A 530 6.54 21.03 35.10
CA THR A 530 6.82 19.60 34.93
C THR A 530 5.51 18.81 34.90
N LEU A 531 4.65 18.98 35.91
CA LEU A 531 3.37 18.28 36.00
C LEU A 531 2.46 18.52 34.77
N LYS A 532 2.41 19.76 34.26
CA LYS A 532 1.64 20.09 33.05
C LYS A 532 2.22 19.47 31.78
N LYS A 533 3.53 19.22 31.75
CA LYS A 533 4.22 18.58 30.62
C LYS A 533 4.12 17.06 30.68
N SER A 534 4.16 16.49 31.88
CA SER A 534 4.27 15.04 32.09
C SER A 534 2.96 14.32 32.35
N VAL A 535 1.87 15.04 32.66
CA VAL A 535 0.55 14.44 32.92
C VAL A 535 -0.50 15.02 31.97
N SER A 536 -1.29 14.13 31.38
CA SER A 536 -2.49 14.48 30.62
C SER A 536 -3.74 14.02 31.38
N CYS A 537 -4.59 14.98 31.74
CA CYS A 537 -5.91 14.74 32.30
C CYS A 537 -7.04 14.92 31.27
N ALA A 538 -6.69 15.11 30.00
CA ALA A 538 -7.67 15.27 28.93
C ALA A 538 -8.39 13.94 28.65
N GLU A 539 -9.70 14.01 28.39
CA GLU A 539 -10.47 12.83 28.02
C GLU A 539 -9.89 12.16 26.77
N GLN A 540 -9.85 10.83 26.80
CA GLN A 540 -9.35 9.98 25.72
C GLN A 540 -10.26 8.77 25.56
N ASP A 541 -10.20 8.16 24.38
CA ASP A 541 -10.84 6.88 24.14
C ASP A 541 -10.25 5.82 25.09
N ARG A 542 -11.11 4.99 25.65
CA ARG A 542 -10.71 3.98 26.64
C ARG A 542 -10.03 2.77 26.00
N THR A 543 -10.23 2.58 24.71
CA THR A 543 -9.70 1.48 23.92
C THR A 543 -8.88 2.06 22.78
N TRP A 544 -7.75 1.43 22.47
CA TRP A 544 -6.96 1.78 21.29
C TRP A 544 -7.60 1.23 20.02
N TYR A 545 -8.31 0.11 20.11
CA TYR A 545 -9.15 -0.34 19.01
C TYR A 545 -10.32 0.64 18.81
N PRO A 546 -10.59 1.11 17.57
CA PRO A 546 -11.65 2.07 17.31
C PRO A 546 -13.01 1.37 17.24
N ILE A 547 -13.52 0.92 18.39
CA ILE A 547 -14.76 0.15 18.54
C ILE A 547 -15.95 0.84 17.86
N ASP A 548 -16.15 2.14 18.12
CA ASP A 548 -17.30 2.87 17.57
C ASP A 548 -17.28 2.93 16.03
N PHE A 549 -16.09 3.07 15.45
CA PHE A 549 -15.92 3.03 14.00
C PHE A 549 -16.22 1.63 13.46
N GLU A 550 -15.70 0.60 14.11
CA GLU A 550 -15.92 -0.79 13.70
C GLU A 550 -17.40 -1.16 13.80
N ASP A 551 -18.08 -0.76 14.86
CA ASP A 551 -19.52 -0.99 15.04
C ASP A 551 -20.33 -0.30 13.94
N GLN A 552 -19.98 0.93 13.58
CA GLN A 552 -20.63 1.63 12.48
C GLN A 552 -20.39 0.95 11.13
N TYR A 553 -19.19 0.41 10.90
CA TYR A 553 -18.79 -0.16 9.61
C TYR A 553 -19.29 -1.59 9.40
N SER A 554 -19.26 -2.41 10.46
CA SER A 554 -19.49 -3.85 10.42
C SER A 554 -20.83 -4.27 11.02
N SER A 555 -21.64 -3.37 11.55
CA SER A 555 -22.99 -3.71 12.04
C SER A 555 -23.94 -4.16 10.93
N ILE A 556 -24.94 -4.95 11.33
CA ILE A 556 -26.07 -5.31 10.48
C ILE A 556 -26.81 -4.03 10.11
N ARG A 557 -26.84 -3.69 8.83
CA ARG A 557 -27.62 -2.55 8.33
C ARG A 557 -29.09 -2.92 8.43
N ILE A 558 -29.80 -2.30 9.38
CA ILE A 558 -31.26 -2.32 9.40
C ILE A 558 -31.70 -1.45 8.22
N VAL A 559 -32.14 -2.08 7.13
CA VAL A 559 -32.83 -1.37 6.06
C VAL A 559 -34.25 -1.17 6.58
N ASP A 560 -34.55 0.05 7.06
CA ASP A 560 -35.92 0.45 7.33
C ASP A 560 -36.71 0.28 6.03
N GLY A 561 -37.68 -0.64 6.05
CA GLY A 561 -38.48 -1.07 4.90
C GLY A 561 -39.56 -0.08 4.48
#